data_AF-A0A0H4PFV7-F1
#
_entry.id   AF-A0A0H4PFV7-F1
#
_cell.length_a   1.000
_cell.length_b   1.000
_cell.length_c   1.000
_cell.angle_alpha   90.00
_cell.angle_beta   90.00
_cell.angle_gamma   90.00
#
_symmetry.space_group_name_H-M   'P 1'
#
loop_
_entity.id
_entity.type
_entity.pdbx_description
1 polymer ?
#
loop_
_entity_poly.entity_id
_entity_poly.type
_entity_poly.pdbx_seq_one_letter_code
_entity_poly.pdbx_strand_id
1 'polypeptide(L)'
;MRIAFLLACCFFLFGFYEKEALIINQTEIIVKGKTTFGSFECSYEHQGKRDTLLFDSKSTGITSLDFEIPITAFGCGNFLLNSDFKKTLKAEEYPLCLVSVNNLQRGSQAIVGDIYLQMAGKELYLESETFYKLKDRLQGTLHLSTEELGLDAISRLGGLVKVEETIDLEINLYLEGS
;
A
#
# COMPACT_ATOMS: atom_id res chain seq x y z
N MET A 1 -19.82 -15.83 51.41
CA MET A 1 -20.29 -14.70 50.56
C MET A 1 -19.23 -13.62 50.27
N ARG A 2 -17.94 -13.79 50.64
CA ARG A 2 -16.87 -12.81 50.28
C ARG A 2 -15.97 -13.28 49.13
N ILE A 3 -15.93 -14.58 48.87
CA ILE A 3 -15.07 -15.20 47.85
C ILE A 3 -15.67 -15.09 46.44
N ALA A 4 -16.99 -15.11 46.31
CA ALA A 4 -17.69 -14.96 45.03
C ALA A 4 -17.51 -13.56 44.40
N PHE A 5 -17.27 -12.52 45.22
CA PHE A 5 -17.03 -11.16 44.74
C PHE A 5 -15.61 -10.96 44.19
N LEU A 6 -14.63 -11.73 44.66
CA LEU A 6 -13.25 -11.67 44.16
C LEU A 6 -13.11 -12.32 42.77
N LEU A 7 -13.87 -13.39 42.49
CA LEU A 7 -13.88 -14.05 41.19
C LEU A 7 -14.58 -13.22 40.09
N ALA A 8 -15.55 -12.38 40.46
CA ALA A 8 -16.23 -11.49 39.51
C ALA A 8 -15.34 -10.32 39.05
N CYS A 9 -14.39 -9.85 39.88
CA CYS A 9 -13.42 -8.81 39.47
C CYS A 9 -12.38 -9.33 38.47
N CYS A 10 -12.00 -10.61 38.53
CA CYS A 10 -11.01 -11.16 37.60
C CYS A 10 -11.55 -11.31 36.17
N PHE A 11 -12.86 -11.55 36.01
CA PHE A 11 -13.47 -11.67 34.67
C PHE A 11 -13.67 -10.32 33.96
N PHE A 12 -13.74 -9.21 34.71
CA PHE A 12 -13.80 -7.86 34.11
C PHE A 12 -12.43 -7.28 33.72
N LEU A 13 -11.33 -7.93 34.11
CA LEU A 13 -9.97 -7.49 33.79
C LEU A 13 -9.39 -8.12 32.51
N PHE A 14 -10.13 -9.00 31.84
CA PHE A 14 -9.86 -9.27 30.41
C PHE A 14 -10.42 -8.12 29.58
N GLY A 15 -9.88 -6.92 29.80
CA GLY A 15 -9.96 -5.86 28.81
C GLY A 15 -9.38 -6.40 27.51
N PHE A 16 -10.11 -6.21 26.41
CA PHE A 16 -9.65 -6.55 25.08
C PHE A 16 -8.26 -5.93 24.85
N TYR A 17 -7.22 -6.76 24.89
CA TYR A 17 -5.91 -6.38 24.38
C TYR A 17 -6.07 -6.31 22.87
N GLU A 18 -6.28 -5.10 22.33
CA GLU A 18 -6.14 -4.91 20.91
C GLU A 18 -4.70 -5.29 20.54
N LYS A 19 -4.56 -6.28 19.65
CA LYS A 19 -3.26 -6.75 19.14
C LYS A 19 -2.45 -5.53 18.70
N GLU A 20 -1.32 -5.22 19.32
CA GLU A 20 -0.43 -4.10 18.93
C GLU A 20 0.27 -4.34 17.58
N ALA A 21 0.07 -5.51 16.98
CA ALA A 21 0.73 -5.93 15.76
C ALA A 21 -0.23 -6.60 14.78
N LEU A 22 -0.02 -6.37 13.47
CA LEU A 22 -0.61 -7.13 12.37
C LEU A 22 0.50 -7.92 11.68
N ILE A 23 0.23 -9.17 11.30
CA ILE A 23 1.17 -9.97 10.52
C ILE A 23 0.72 -9.92 9.08
N ILE A 24 1.60 -9.48 8.19
CA ILE A 24 1.39 -9.39 6.75
C ILE A 24 2.06 -10.58 6.08
N ASN A 25 1.34 -11.32 5.24
CA ASN A 25 1.86 -12.49 4.52
C ASN A 25 1.85 -12.34 3.00
N GLN A 26 1.10 -11.37 2.50
CA GLN A 26 1.02 -11.02 1.09
C GLN A 26 0.87 -9.51 0.95
N THR A 27 1.53 -8.97 -0.07
CA THR A 27 1.39 -7.57 -0.49
C THR A 27 0.96 -7.53 -1.94
N GLU A 28 0.02 -6.65 -2.24
CA GLU A 28 -0.41 -6.34 -3.59
C GLU A 28 -0.39 -4.82 -3.79
N ILE A 29 0.28 -4.39 -4.84
CA ILE A 29 0.33 -2.99 -5.26
C ILE A 29 -0.42 -2.89 -6.59
N ILE A 30 -1.43 -2.03 -6.66
CA ILE A 30 -2.25 -1.85 -7.85
C ILE A 30 -2.13 -0.39 -8.31
N VAL A 31 -1.72 -0.19 -9.56
CA VAL A 31 -1.72 1.12 -10.22
C VAL A 31 -2.93 1.18 -11.14
N LYS A 32 -3.83 2.12 -10.87
CA LYS A 32 -5.03 2.36 -11.67
C LYS A 32 -4.96 3.74 -12.30
N GLY A 33 -5.46 3.84 -13.52
CA GLY A 33 -5.62 5.14 -14.15
C GLY A 33 -6.65 5.11 -15.24
N LYS A 34 -7.00 6.30 -15.68
CA LYS A 34 -7.96 6.51 -16.75
C LYS A 34 -7.27 7.04 -17.98
N THR A 35 -7.91 6.80 -19.10
CA THR A 35 -7.48 7.22 -20.43
C THR A 35 -8.71 7.69 -21.18
N THR A 36 -8.53 8.43 -22.28
CA THR A 36 -9.64 8.96 -23.09
C THR A 36 -10.67 7.89 -23.52
N PHE A 37 -10.28 6.62 -23.66
CA PHE A 37 -11.14 5.54 -24.16
C PHE A 37 -11.36 4.40 -23.15
N GLY A 38 -10.96 4.55 -21.89
CA GLY A 38 -11.15 3.51 -20.87
C GLY A 38 -10.18 3.63 -19.70
N SER A 39 -10.18 2.64 -18.81
CA SER A 39 -9.25 2.55 -17.68
C SER A 39 -8.19 1.48 -17.90
N PHE A 40 -7.08 1.61 -17.19
CA PHE A 40 -6.07 0.57 -17.06
C PHE A 40 -5.86 0.24 -15.59
N GLU A 41 -5.43 -0.99 -15.36
CA GLU A 41 -5.05 -1.50 -14.05
C GLU A 41 -3.81 -2.37 -14.25
N CYS A 42 -2.76 -2.10 -13.49
CA CYS A 42 -1.52 -2.87 -13.46
C CYS A 42 -1.23 -3.29 -12.03
N SER A 43 -1.13 -4.58 -11.76
CA SER A 43 -0.90 -5.09 -10.41
C SER A 43 0.44 -5.82 -10.28
N TYR A 44 1.00 -5.73 -9.09
CA TYR A 44 2.10 -6.55 -8.61
C TYR A 44 1.63 -7.26 -7.34
N GLU A 45 1.86 -8.57 -7.25
CA GLU A 45 1.56 -9.36 -6.06
C GLU A 45 2.84 -10.09 -5.60
N HIS A 46 3.11 -10.02 -4.31
CA HIS A 46 4.20 -10.77 -3.67
C HIS A 46 3.67 -11.58 -2.52
N GLN A 47 3.93 -12.89 -2.57
CA GLN A 47 3.66 -13.81 -1.48
C GLN A 47 4.99 -14.28 -0.87
N GLY A 48 5.06 -14.36 0.46
CA GLY A 48 6.13 -15.11 1.13
C GLY A 48 7.08 -14.32 2.03
N LYS A 49 7.03 -12.97 2.04
CA LYS A 49 7.68 -12.19 3.09
C LYS A 49 6.68 -11.98 4.23
N ARG A 50 6.74 -12.86 5.24
CA ARG A 50 5.98 -12.67 6.49
C ARG A 50 6.64 -11.52 7.25
N ASP A 51 5.92 -10.43 7.43
CA ASP A 51 6.42 -9.24 8.12
C ASP A 51 5.41 -8.77 9.18
N THR A 52 5.88 -8.07 10.20
CA THR A 52 5.06 -7.65 11.34
C THR A 52 4.93 -6.14 11.36
N LEU A 53 3.71 -5.65 11.14
CA LEU A 53 3.35 -4.26 11.32
C LEU A 53 3.06 -3.96 12.78
N LEU A 54 3.90 -3.15 13.40
CA LEU A 54 3.68 -2.63 14.74
C LEU A 54 2.95 -1.29 14.67
N PHE A 55 1.96 -1.11 15.54
CA PHE A 55 1.22 0.14 15.67
C PHE A 55 1.76 0.95 16.84
N ASP A 56 1.73 2.28 16.72
CA ASP A 56 1.99 3.22 17.82
C ASP A 56 3.36 2.97 18.49
N SER A 57 4.32 2.43 17.72
CA SER A 57 5.60 1.94 18.24
C SER A 57 6.43 3.09 18.77
N LYS A 58 6.66 3.08 20.09
CA LYS A 58 7.76 3.81 20.75
C LYS A 58 9.07 3.02 20.76
N SER A 59 9.10 1.87 20.10
CA SER A 59 10.19 0.88 20.16
C SER A 59 11.07 0.88 18.90
N THR A 60 12.31 0.41 19.05
CA THR A 60 13.37 0.36 18.03
C THR A 60 13.27 -0.83 17.05
N GLY A 61 12.08 -1.45 16.91
CA GLY A 61 11.85 -2.55 15.96
C GLY A 61 11.74 -2.07 14.50
N ILE A 62 11.61 -2.98 13.53
CA ILE A 62 11.30 -2.62 12.13
C ILE A 62 9.94 -1.90 12.13
N THR A 63 9.95 -0.61 11.86
CA THR A 63 8.75 0.25 11.79
C THR A 63 8.29 0.47 10.36
N SER A 64 9.03 -0.03 9.36
CA SER A 64 8.74 0.12 7.94
C SER A 64 8.51 -1.22 7.25
N LEU A 65 7.50 -1.28 6.39
CA LEU A 65 7.39 -2.31 5.37
C LEU A 65 7.91 -1.76 4.06
N ASP A 66 9.06 -2.27 3.64
CA ASP A 66 9.74 -1.83 2.43
C ASP A 66 9.56 -2.86 1.30
N PHE A 67 9.13 -2.37 0.14
CA PHE A 67 8.90 -3.12 -1.07
C PHE A 67 9.75 -2.54 -2.20
N GLU A 68 10.70 -3.35 -2.69
CA GLU A 68 11.42 -3.07 -3.93
C GLU A 68 10.76 -3.86 -5.06
N ILE A 69 10.10 -3.16 -5.98
CA ILE A 69 9.23 -3.79 -6.98
C ILE A 69 9.83 -3.52 -8.37
N PRO A 70 10.29 -4.56 -9.08
CA PRO A 70 10.67 -4.39 -10.48
C PRO A 70 9.48 -3.89 -11.29
N ILE A 71 9.64 -2.80 -12.06
CA ILE A 71 8.57 -2.31 -12.94
C ILE A 71 8.11 -3.40 -13.91
N THR A 72 9.03 -4.30 -14.28
CA THR A 72 8.73 -5.46 -15.14
C THR A 72 7.83 -6.51 -14.51
N ALA A 73 7.67 -6.52 -13.19
CA ALA A 73 6.84 -7.44 -12.45
C ALA A 73 5.36 -7.04 -12.41
N PHE A 74 5.03 -5.80 -12.80
CA PHE A 74 3.63 -5.38 -12.95
C PHE A 74 2.98 -6.03 -14.16
N GLY A 75 1.79 -6.58 -13.95
CA GLY A 75 0.92 -7.13 -14.98
C GLY A 75 -0.30 -6.25 -15.23
N CYS A 76 -0.45 -5.76 -16.46
CA CYS A 76 -1.55 -4.91 -16.92
C CYS A 76 -2.59 -5.67 -17.78
N GLY A 77 -2.68 -7.00 -17.63
CA GLY A 77 -3.62 -7.87 -18.34
C GLY A 77 -3.29 -8.20 -19.81
N ASN A 78 -2.53 -7.37 -20.53
CA ASN A 78 -2.07 -7.69 -21.89
C ASN A 78 -0.68 -7.10 -22.24
N PHE A 79 -0.04 -7.68 -23.27
CA PHE A 79 1.34 -7.34 -23.63
C PHE A 79 1.54 -5.90 -24.10
N LEU A 80 0.54 -5.29 -24.76
CA LEU A 80 0.63 -3.90 -25.23
C LEU A 80 0.62 -2.94 -24.04
N LEU A 81 -0.33 -3.12 -23.11
CA LEU A 81 -0.38 -2.33 -21.88
C LEU A 81 0.86 -2.54 -21.00
N ASN A 82 1.36 -3.77 -20.90
CA ASN A 82 2.61 -4.05 -20.19
C ASN A 82 3.80 -3.29 -20.77
N SER A 83 3.94 -3.30 -22.11
CA SER A 83 5.00 -2.55 -22.80
C SER A 83 4.90 -1.07 -22.51
N ASP A 84 3.68 -0.53 -22.61
CA ASP A 84 3.49 0.92 -22.52
C ASP A 84 3.60 1.41 -21.07
N PHE A 85 3.16 0.62 -20.09
CA PHE A 85 3.38 0.90 -18.67
C PHE A 85 4.87 1.01 -18.36
N LYS A 86 5.67 0.05 -18.83
CA LYS A 86 7.14 0.06 -18.66
C LYS A 86 7.78 1.30 -19.31
N LYS A 87 7.32 1.69 -20.50
CA LYS A 87 7.83 2.89 -21.17
C LYS A 87 7.44 4.17 -20.44
N THR A 88 6.18 4.28 -20.01
CA THR A 88 5.67 5.44 -19.27
C THR A 88 6.46 5.65 -17.98
N LEU A 89 6.71 4.60 -17.21
CA LEU A 89 7.53 4.67 -16.00
C LEU A 89 9.04 4.68 -16.26
N LYS A 90 9.47 4.77 -17.53
CA LYS A 90 10.87 4.78 -17.96
C LYS A 90 11.68 3.63 -17.34
N ALA A 91 11.15 2.41 -17.40
CA ALA A 91 11.70 1.23 -16.71
C ALA A 91 13.15 0.87 -17.07
N GLU A 92 13.67 1.34 -18.21
CA GLU A 92 15.09 1.17 -18.55
C GLU A 92 16.01 2.08 -17.71
N GLU A 93 15.54 3.28 -17.36
CA GLU A 93 16.24 4.27 -16.54
C GLU A 93 15.94 4.09 -15.05
N TYR A 94 14.67 3.80 -14.73
CA TYR A 94 14.17 3.59 -13.36
C TYR A 94 13.50 2.21 -13.26
N PRO A 95 14.28 1.12 -13.11
CA PRO A 95 13.77 -0.25 -13.19
C PRO A 95 12.99 -0.69 -11.95
N LEU A 96 13.05 0.08 -10.86
CA LEU A 96 12.42 -0.22 -9.58
C LEU A 96 11.38 0.84 -9.22
N CYS A 97 10.27 0.39 -8.64
CA CYS A 97 9.39 1.20 -7.82
C CYS A 97 9.65 0.82 -6.35
N LEU A 98 9.86 1.81 -5.50
CA LEU A 98 10.01 1.61 -4.06
C LEU A 98 8.75 2.08 -3.36
N VAL A 99 8.21 1.25 -2.48
CA VAL A 99 7.10 1.61 -1.59
C VAL A 99 7.51 1.27 -0.18
N SER A 100 7.48 2.24 0.72
CA SER A 100 7.65 2.03 2.16
C SER A 100 6.41 2.50 2.90
N VAL A 101 5.89 1.67 3.79
CA VAL A 101 4.82 2.05 4.72
C VAL A 101 5.40 2.04 6.13
N ASN A 102 5.35 3.18 6.83
CA ASN A 102 5.89 3.29 8.19
C ASN A 102 5.02 4.17 9.09
N ASN A 103 5.43 4.31 10.35
CA ASN A 103 4.75 5.15 11.35
C ASN A 103 3.24 4.92 11.48
N LEU A 104 2.80 3.65 11.38
CA LEU A 104 1.37 3.33 11.50
C LEU A 104 0.85 3.66 12.90
N GLN A 105 -0.20 4.47 12.95
CA GLN A 105 -0.87 4.91 14.16
C GLN A 105 -2.34 4.54 14.12
N ARG A 106 -2.88 4.11 15.26
CA ARG A 106 -4.33 3.87 15.38
C ARG A 106 -5.04 5.16 15.73
N GLY A 107 -5.79 5.69 14.78
CA GLY A 107 -6.81 6.69 15.05
C GLY A 107 -8.07 6.06 15.64
N SER A 108 -8.98 6.90 16.10
CA SER A 108 -10.28 6.47 16.66
C SER A 108 -11.23 5.83 15.64
N GLN A 109 -11.00 6.07 14.34
CA GLN A 109 -11.87 5.59 13.24
C GLN A 109 -11.11 4.99 12.05
N ALA A 110 -9.78 5.17 11.99
CA ALA A 110 -8.96 4.70 10.88
C ALA A 110 -7.51 4.46 11.36
N ILE A 111 -6.76 3.70 10.58
CA ILE A 111 -5.31 3.62 10.72
C ILE A 111 -4.71 4.69 9.82
N VAL A 112 -3.69 5.39 10.28
CA VAL A 112 -2.91 6.32 9.45
C VAL A 112 -1.46 5.89 9.43
N GLY A 113 -0.73 6.17 8.36
CA GLY A 113 0.70 5.89 8.26
C GLY A 113 1.38 6.79 7.25
N ASP A 114 2.70 6.84 7.34
CA ASP A 114 3.51 7.58 6.38
C ASP A 114 3.93 6.65 5.26
N ILE A 115 3.92 7.17 4.03
CA ILE A 115 4.30 6.45 2.83
C ILE A 115 5.45 7.17 2.15
N TYR A 116 6.52 6.42 1.91
CA TYR A 116 7.53 6.82 0.93
C TYR A 116 7.27 6.06 -0.38
N LEU A 117 7.27 6.79 -1.48
CA LEU A 117 7.08 6.26 -2.83
C LEU A 117 8.21 6.77 -3.72
N GLN A 118 8.93 5.84 -4.37
CA GLN A 118 9.78 6.15 -5.50
C GLN A 118 9.21 5.51 -6.76
N MET A 119 8.90 6.32 -7.77
CA MET A 119 8.38 5.85 -9.05
C MET A 119 8.78 6.80 -10.18
N ALA A 120 9.19 6.23 -11.33
CA ALA A 120 9.59 6.98 -12.52
C ALA A 120 10.66 8.08 -12.26
N GLY A 121 11.56 7.84 -11.31
CA GLY A 121 12.62 8.78 -10.93
C GLY A 121 12.17 9.93 -10.02
N LYS A 122 10.92 9.91 -9.53
CA LYS A 122 10.42 10.83 -8.50
C LYS A 122 10.33 10.14 -7.17
N GLU A 123 10.56 10.92 -6.11
CA GLU A 123 10.38 10.53 -4.72
C GLU A 123 9.29 11.39 -4.09
N LEU A 124 8.35 10.74 -3.42
CA LEU A 124 7.26 11.36 -2.69
C LEU A 124 7.28 10.84 -1.25
N TYR A 125 7.09 11.76 -0.32
CA TYR A 125 6.94 11.49 1.11
C TYR A 125 5.56 12.01 1.50
N LEU A 126 4.65 11.09 1.81
CA LEU A 126 3.25 11.37 2.12
C LEU A 126 3.01 11.03 3.58
N GLU A 127 2.67 12.02 4.38
CA GLU A 127 2.47 11.85 5.83
C GLU A 127 1.01 11.62 6.15
N SER A 128 0.73 10.76 7.14
CA SER A 128 -0.62 10.54 7.68
C SER A 128 -1.66 10.04 6.66
N GLU A 129 -1.24 9.24 5.69
CA GLU A 129 -2.12 8.61 4.71
C GLU A 129 -3.03 7.57 5.37
N THR A 130 -4.29 7.55 4.94
CA THR A 130 -5.31 6.72 5.58
C THR A 130 -5.27 5.29 5.05
N PHE A 131 -5.26 4.33 5.98
CA PHE A 131 -5.43 2.92 5.71
C PHE A 131 -6.74 2.41 6.31
N TYR A 132 -7.55 1.79 5.48
CA TYR A 132 -8.80 1.14 5.86
C TYR A 132 -8.56 -0.34 6.17
N LYS A 133 -8.95 -0.75 7.38
CA LYS A 133 -8.91 -2.16 7.78
C LYS A 133 -10.14 -2.88 7.21
N LEU A 134 -9.90 -3.73 6.22
CA LEU A 134 -10.87 -4.68 5.70
C LEU A 134 -10.77 -6.01 6.46
N LYS A 135 -11.60 -6.98 6.08
CA LYS A 135 -11.64 -8.29 6.76
C LYS A 135 -10.28 -9.00 6.69
N ASP A 136 -9.66 -8.97 5.52
CA ASP A 136 -8.49 -9.77 5.14
C ASP A 136 -7.24 -8.94 4.88
N ARG A 137 -7.35 -7.61 4.82
CA ARG A 137 -6.23 -6.72 4.51
C ARG A 137 -6.35 -5.35 5.13
N LEU A 138 -5.21 -4.67 5.22
CA LEU A 138 -5.12 -3.22 5.39
C LEU A 138 -4.94 -2.60 4.00
N GLN A 139 -5.79 -1.65 3.62
CA GLN A 139 -5.78 -1.03 2.28
C GLN A 139 -5.56 0.49 2.39
N GLY A 140 -4.53 1.01 1.73
CA GLY A 140 -4.33 2.44 1.51
C GLY A 140 -4.48 2.79 0.03
N THR A 141 -4.96 3.99 -0.27
CA THR A 141 -5.09 4.48 -1.65
C THR A 141 -4.50 5.88 -1.75
N LEU A 142 -3.53 6.06 -2.64
CA LEU A 142 -2.92 7.35 -2.94
C LEU A 142 -3.44 7.88 -4.27
N HIS A 143 -3.89 9.13 -4.27
CA HIS A 143 -4.36 9.83 -5.46
C HIS A 143 -3.24 10.77 -5.92
N LEU A 144 -2.50 10.35 -6.94
CA LEU A 144 -1.29 11.02 -7.40
C LEU A 144 -1.53 11.67 -8.75
N SER A 145 -1.12 12.91 -8.92
CA SER A 145 -1.08 13.51 -10.25
C SER A 145 0.08 12.96 -11.07
N THR A 146 -0.08 12.95 -12.39
CA THR A 146 1.00 12.63 -13.33
C THR A 146 2.21 13.56 -13.15
N GLU A 147 1.98 14.82 -12.77
CA GLU A 147 3.04 15.81 -12.48
C GLU A 147 3.88 15.43 -11.26
N GLU A 148 3.24 15.03 -10.15
CA GLU A 148 3.93 14.56 -8.94
C GLU A 148 4.81 13.33 -9.21
N LEU A 149 4.36 12.47 -10.12
CA LEU A 149 5.12 11.31 -10.59
C LEU A 149 6.15 11.63 -11.67
N GLY A 150 6.25 12.90 -12.10
CA GLY A 150 7.18 13.31 -13.16
C GLY A 150 6.88 12.66 -14.51
N LEU A 151 5.63 12.23 -14.70
CA LEU A 151 5.11 11.68 -15.93
C LEU A 151 4.52 12.83 -16.74
N ASP A 152 4.91 12.93 -18.01
CA ASP A 152 4.19 13.83 -18.91
C ASP A 152 2.75 13.34 -19.01
N ALA A 153 1.76 14.22 -18.83
CA ALA A 153 0.33 13.89 -19.01
C ALA A 153 -0.01 13.39 -20.44
N ILE A 154 0.97 13.42 -21.35
CA ILE A 154 0.92 12.91 -22.73
C ILE A 154 1.49 11.49 -22.84
N SER A 155 2.03 10.92 -21.77
CA SER A 155 2.51 9.54 -21.73
C SER A 155 1.41 8.58 -22.16
N ARG A 156 1.77 7.67 -23.08
CA ARG A 156 0.81 6.83 -23.79
C ARG A 156 0.78 5.46 -23.16
N LEU A 157 -0.41 5.01 -22.76
CA LEU A 157 -0.72 3.61 -22.53
C LEU A 157 -1.60 3.12 -23.69
N GLY A 158 -1.14 2.13 -24.45
CA GLY A 158 -1.80 1.62 -25.65
C GLY A 158 -1.52 2.40 -26.94
N GLY A 159 -0.40 3.13 -27.05
CA GLY A 159 0.08 3.77 -28.29
C GLY A 159 -0.74 4.95 -28.89
N LEU A 160 -2.00 5.14 -28.49
CA LEU A 160 -2.90 6.17 -29.04
C LEU A 160 -3.73 6.92 -27.98
N VAL A 161 -3.59 6.59 -26.69
CA VAL A 161 -4.49 7.09 -25.65
C VAL A 161 -3.75 7.92 -24.61
N LYS A 162 -4.28 9.12 -24.34
CA LYS A 162 -3.78 10.03 -23.31
C LYS A 162 -4.21 9.51 -21.93
N VAL A 163 -3.26 9.38 -21.00
CA VAL A 163 -3.56 9.12 -19.59
C VAL A 163 -4.15 10.40 -18.97
N GLU A 164 -5.21 10.25 -18.18
CA GLU A 164 -5.79 11.36 -17.40
C GLU A 164 -4.80 11.88 -16.37
N GLU A 165 -5.05 13.07 -15.81
CA GLU A 165 -4.06 13.78 -14.99
C GLU A 165 -3.78 13.12 -13.64
N THR A 166 -4.57 12.11 -13.25
CA THR A 166 -4.48 11.41 -11.96
C THR A 166 -4.33 9.89 -12.11
N ILE A 167 -3.54 9.30 -11.22
CA ILE A 167 -3.28 7.87 -11.07
C ILE A 167 -3.58 7.50 -9.61
N ASP A 168 -4.26 6.38 -9.41
CA ASP A 168 -4.50 5.83 -8.09
C ASP A 168 -3.49 4.69 -7.82
N LEU A 169 -2.76 4.77 -6.71
CA LEU A 169 -1.91 3.69 -6.21
C LEU A 169 -2.59 3.04 -5.00
N GLU A 170 -3.07 1.81 -5.15
CA GLU A 170 -3.62 1.03 -4.03
C GLU A 170 -2.55 0.12 -3.44
N ILE A 171 -2.37 0.23 -2.14
CA ILE A 171 -1.45 -0.57 -1.33
C ILE A 171 -2.30 -1.53 -0.49
N ASN A 172 -2.24 -2.81 -0.81
CA ASN A 172 -3.00 -3.87 -0.14
C ASN A 172 -2.04 -4.77 0.66
N LEU A 173 -2.19 -4.78 1.98
CA LEU A 173 -1.37 -5.55 2.92
C LEU A 173 -2.24 -6.63 3.54
N TYR A 174 -2.15 -7.85 3.03
CA TYR A 174 -3.01 -8.97 3.44
C TYR A 174 -2.56 -9.56 4.78
N LEU A 175 -3.54 -9.76 5.66
CA LEU A 175 -3.37 -10.19 7.04
C LEU A 175 -3.31 -11.71 7.12
N GLU A 176 -2.31 -12.23 7.82
CA GLU A 176 -2.24 -13.66 8.09
C GLU A 176 -3.38 -14.13 9.02
N GLY A 177 -4.09 -15.18 8.59
CA GLY A 177 -5.11 -15.86 9.41
C GLY A 177 -6.47 -15.16 9.45
N SER A 178 -6.80 -14.39 8.42
CA SER A 178 -8.09 -13.70 8.23
C SER A 178 -9.17 -14.52 7.53
#